data_AF-A0A7C4TJE0-F1
#
_entry.id   AF-A0A7C4TJE0-F1
#
_cell.length_a   1.000
_cell.length_b   1.000
_cell.length_c   1.000
_cell.angle_alpha   90.00
_cell.angle_beta   90.00
_cell.angle_gamma   90.00
#
_symmetry.space_group_name_H-M   'P 1'
#
loop_
_entity.id
_entity.type
_entity.pdbx_description
1 polymer ?
#
loop_
_entity_poly.entity_id
_entity_poly.type
_entity_poly.pdbx_seq_one_letter_code
_entity_poly.pdbx_strand_id
1 'polypeptide(L)' 'MRIITVKIPDTYIDGIDELVRLGRYSCRSEAIRVAIRDLLKKELWFSDEELDNVNKSKQRTIRIATDNVKILKIN' A
#
# COMPACT_ATOMS: atom_id res chain seq x y z
N MET A 1 -4.17 -1.22 22.18
CA MET A 1 -5.35 -1.37 21.31
C MET A 1 -6.58 -0.86 22.04
N ARG A 2 -7.61 -0.36 21.33
CA ARG A 2 -8.91 0.02 21.91
C ARG A 2 -10.02 -0.89 21.35
N ILE A 3 -11.04 -1.17 22.15
CA ILE A 3 -12.21 -1.93 21.71
C ILE A 3 -13.13 -0.97 20.95
N ILE A 4 -13.60 -1.42 19.79
CA ILE A 4 -14.60 -0.72 18.98
C ILE A 4 -15.76 -1.67 18.70
N THR A 5 -16.98 -1.13 18.68
CA THR A 5 -18.18 -1.87 18.28
C THR A 5 -18.70 -1.25 17.00
N VAL A 6 -18.92 -2.08 15.98
CA VAL A 6 -19.42 -1.67 14.67
C VAL A 6 -20.57 -2.57 14.25
N LYS A 7 -21.52 -2.04 13.48
CA LYS A 7 -22.56 -2.84 12.82
C LYS A 7 -22.07 -3.22 11.42
N ILE A 8 -22.12 -4.50 11.10
CA ILE A 8 -21.75 -5.03 9.78
C ILE A 8 -22.75 -6.09 9.34
N PRO A 9 -23.01 -6.24 8.03
CA PRO A 9 -23.88 -7.30 7.51
C PRO A 9 -23.38 -8.69 7.89
N ASP A 10 -24.31 -9.61 8.14
CA ASP A 10 -24.00 -10.98 8.55
C ASP A 10 -23.17 -11.72 7.49
N THR A 11 -23.42 -11.46 6.21
CA THR A 11 -22.67 -12.05 5.10
C THR A 11 -21.17 -11.76 5.16
N TYR A 12 -20.77 -10.62 5.73
CA TYR A 12 -19.36 -10.27 5.90
C TYR A 12 -18.76 -10.97 7.11
N ILE A 13 -19.54 -11.15 8.18
CA ILE A 13 -19.13 -11.96 9.34
C ILE A 13 -18.86 -13.40 8.90
N ASP A 14 -19.78 -13.99 8.12
CA ASP A 14 -19.66 -15.35 7.62
C ASP A 14 -18.39 -15.53 6.77
N GLY A 15 -18.11 -14.56 5.89
CA GLY A 15 -16.87 -14.56 5.10
C GLY A 15 -15.61 -14.48 5.95
N ILE A 16 -15.62 -13.68 7.03
CA ILE A 16 -14.48 -13.60 7.96
C ILE A 16 -14.33 -14.90 8.76
N ASP A 17 -15.44 -15.47 9.23
CA ASP A 17 -15.44 -16.73 9.99
C ASP A 17 -14.90 -17.88 9.13
N GLU A 18 -15.22 -17.91 7.83
CA GLU A 18 -14.65 -18.86 6.89
C GLU A 18 -13.12 -18.70 6.75
N LEU A 19 -12.61 -17.47 6.67
CA LEU A 19 -11.17 -17.21 6.61
C LEU A 19 -10.45 -17.72 7.88
N VAL A 20 -11.09 -17.58 9.05
CA VAL A 20 -10.56 -18.10 10.32
C VAL A 20 -10.63 -19.64 10.32
N ARG A 21 -11.73 -20.23 9.88
CA ARG A 21 -11.90 -21.70 9.79
C ARG A 21 -10.87 -22.34 8.87
N LEU A 22 -10.51 -21.68 7.78
CA LEU A 22 -9.46 -22.11 6.86
C LEU A 22 -8.03 -21.90 7.41
N GLY A 23 -7.90 -21.35 8.62
CA GLY A 23 -6.61 -21.08 9.27
C GLY A 23 -5.81 -19.94 8.64
N ARG A 24 -6.45 -19.08 7.83
CA ARG A 24 -5.78 -17.91 7.21
C ARG A 24 -5.51 -16.80 8.22
N TYR A 25 -6.35 -16.71 9.25
CA TYR A 25 -6.19 -15.81 10.38
C TYR A 25 -6.50 -16.56 11.66
N SER A 26 -5.86 -16.17 12.77
CA SER A 26 -6.03 -16.82 14.07
C SER A 26 -7.37 -16.46 14.71
N CYS A 27 -7.94 -15.30 14.37
CA CYS A 27 -9.24 -14.85 14.85
C CYS A 27 -9.86 -13.77 13.96
N ARG A 28 -11.18 -13.53 14.11
CA ARG A 28 -11.89 -12.45 13.40
C ARG A 28 -11.24 -11.09 13.59
N SER A 29 -10.85 -10.78 14.83
CA SER A 29 -10.26 -9.49 15.16
C SER A 29 -8.92 -9.27 14.47
N GLU A 30 -8.15 -10.33 14.22
CA GLU A 30 -6.92 -10.24 13.43
C GLU A 30 -7.22 -9.95 11.96
N ALA A 31 -8.13 -10.70 11.34
CA ALA A 31 -8.55 -10.51 9.97
C ALA A 31 -9.05 -9.07 9.73
N ILE A 32 -9.91 -8.56 10.62
CA ILE A 32 -10.44 -7.19 10.56
C ILE A 32 -9.32 -6.15 10.67
N ARG A 33 -8.37 -6.33 11.62
CA ARG A 33 -7.24 -5.40 11.76
C ARG A 33 -6.32 -5.41 10.54
N VAL A 34 -6.11 -6.58 9.93
CA VAL A 34 -5.33 -6.71 8.69
C VAL A 34 -6.01 -5.96 7.55
N ALA A 35 -7.31 -6.20 7.35
CA ALA A 35 -8.09 -5.51 6.32
C ALA A 35 -8.09 -3.98 6.50
N ILE A 36 -8.27 -3.49 7.73
CA ILE A 36 -8.20 -2.05 8.03
C ILE A 36 -6.80 -1.49 7.72
N ARG A 37 -5.73 -2.17 8.14
CA ARG A 37 -4.36 -1.72 7.86
C ARG A 37 -4.09 -1.67 6.36
N ASP A 38 -4.50 -2.68 5.62
CA ASP A 38 -4.23 -2.77 4.18
C ASP A 38 -5.04 -1.72 3.41
N LEU A 39 -6.28 -1.44 3.86
CA LEU A 39 -7.08 -0.32 3.38
C LEU A 39 -6.39 1.03 3.65
N LEU A 40 -5.93 1.28 4.89
CA LEU A 40 -5.23 2.52 5.22
C LEU A 40 -3.93 2.68 4.44
N LYS A 41 -3.19 1.58 4.24
CA LYS A 41 -2.03 1.58 3.35
C LYS A 41 -2.38 2.03 1.96
N LYS A 42 -3.36 1.36 1.37
CA LYS A 42 -3.84 1.64 0.02
C LYS A 42 -4.22 3.11 -0.17
N GLU A 43 -5.01 3.66 0.75
CA GLU A 43 -5.66 4.96 0.55
C GLU A 43 -4.83 6.15 1.09
N LEU A 44 -3.98 5.96 2.10
CA LEU A 44 -3.22 7.05 2.74
C LEU A 44 -1.73 7.05 2.41
N TRP A 45 -1.11 5.89 2.13
CA TRP A 45 0.34 5.82 1.91
C TRP A 45 0.73 5.67 0.43
N PHE A 46 -0.17 5.18 -0.44
CA PHE A 46 0.09 5.19 -1.90
C PHE A 46 -0.33 6.49 -2.60
N SER A 47 -1.01 7.41 -1.92
CA SER A 47 -1.22 8.77 -2.47
C SER A 47 0.09 9.56 -2.57
N ASP A 48 1.08 9.27 -1.71
CA ASP A 48 2.37 9.98 -1.68
C ASP A 48 3.50 9.17 -2.35
N GLU A 49 3.52 7.84 -2.23
CA GLU A 49 4.62 7.02 -2.76
C GLU A 49 4.63 6.89 -4.30
N GLU A 50 3.48 6.92 -4.98
CA GLU A 50 3.48 6.90 -6.45
C GLU A 50 4.01 8.22 -7.04
N LEU A 51 3.75 9.36 -6.38
CA LEU A 51 4.30 10.65 -6.81
C LEU A 51 5.82 10.72 -6.57
N ASP A 52 6.30 10.21 -5.45
CA ASP A 52 7.73 10.23 -5.12
C ASP A 52 8.58 9.26 -5.94
N ASN A 53 8.04 8.08 -6.29
CA ASN A 53 8.76 7.10 -7.11
C ASN A 53 8.77 7.47 -8.60
N VAL A 54 7.69 8.08 -9.12
CA VAL A 54 7.65 8.62 -10.49
C VAL A 54 8.59 9.84 -10.64
N ASN A 55 8.68 10.70 -9.63
CA ASN A 55 9.61 11.84 -9.67
C ASN A 55 11.08 11.41 -9.55
N LYS A 56 11.41 10.45 -8.67
CA LYS A 56 12.77 9.90 -8.54
C LYS A 56 13.28 9.20 -9.80
N SER A 57 12.41 8.58 -10.59
CA SER A 57 12.76 7.92 -11.85
C SER A 57 12.94 8.93 -13.00
N LYS A 58 12.06 9.95 -13.11
CA LYS A 58 12.25 11.06 -14.06
C LYS A 58 13.52 11.87 -13.81
N GLN A 59 13.85 12.17 -12.54
CA GLN A 59 15.07 12.91 -12.21
C GLN A 59 16.35 12.14 -12.58
N ARG A 60 16.36 10.80 -12.42
CA ARG A 60 17.52 9.98 -12.83
C ARG A 60 17.73 10.06 -14.34
N THR A 61 16.69 9.87 -15.15
CA THR A 61 16.81 9.91 -16.62
C THR A 61 17.25 11.27 -17.14
N ILE A 62 16.70 12.37 -16.60
CA ILE A 62 17.09 13.73 -16.99
C ILE A 62 18.56 13.97 -16.66
N ARG A 63 19.01 13.60 -15.45
CA ARG A 63 20.40 13.85 -15.02
C ARG A 63 21.41 13.10 -15.89
N ILE A 64 21.13 11.83 -16.21
CA ILE A 64 21.96 11.03 -17.11
C ILE A 64 22.02 11.66 -18.52
N ALA A 65 20.90 12.17 -19.05
CA ALA A 65 20.89 12.84 -20.34
C ALA A 65 21.70 14.14 -20.33
N THR A 66 21.56 14.97 -19.28
CA THR A 66 22.33 16.22 -19.15
C THR A 66 23.82 15.97 -19.03
N ASP A 67 24.23 14.95 -18.27
CA ASP A 67 25.63 14.59 -18.09
C ASP A 67 26.23 14.10 -19.42
N ASN A 68 25.51 13.27 -20.19
CA ASN A 68 25.96 12.83 -21.52
C ASN A 68 26.10 14.00 -22.51
N VAL A 69 25.13 14.93 -22.55
CA VAL A 69 25.21 16.13 -23.40
C VAL A 69 26.38 17.04 -23.02
N LYS A 70 26.73 17.09 -21.72
CA LYS A 70 27.87 17.86 -21.24
C LYS A 70 29.19 17.22 -21.68
N ILE A 71 29.32 15.89 -21.64
CA ILE A 71 30.50 15.15 -22.10
C ILE A 71 30.74 15.33 -23.62
N LEU A 72 29.66 15.36 -24.41
CA LEU A 72 29.72 15.55 -25.88
C LEU A 72 30.15 16.96 -26.32
N LYS A 73 30.13 17.97 -25.43
CA LYS A 73 30.49 19.36 -25.76
C LYS A 73 31.95 19.74 -25.46
N ILE A 74 32.75 18.80 -24.93
CA ILE A 74 34.14 19.05 -24.48
C ILE A 74 35.17 18.37 -25.42
N ASN A 75 34.71 17.78 -26.52
CA ASN A 75 35.54 17.32 -27.65
C ASN A 75 35.27 18.20 -28.87
#